data_AF-A0A496B223-F1
#
_entry.id   AF-A0A496B223-F1
#
_cell.length_a   1.000
_cell.length_b   1.000
_cell.length_c   1.000
_cell.angle_alpha   90.00
_cell.angle_beta   90.00
_cell.angle_gamma   90.00
#
_symmetry.space_group_name_H-M   'P 1'
#
loop_
_entity.id
_entity.type
_entity.pdbx_description
1 polymer ?
#
loop_
_entity_poly.entity_id
_entity_poly.type
_entity_poly.pdbx_seq_one_letter_code
_entity_poly.pdbx_strand_id
1 'polypeptide(L)'
;MRQIMLSTVLITVFAMVTSLASAADIEDGLWMYLPLNEGAGEKVNDYGPNNFDTELSDPAPKWIDADHSNIAKAMEFDGKANYVKIDMATQGNDIDSHFDPTKGLTICAWVKPLNVGTDAHGQTRQPIVMKGGANQWEFALYVYDDFGVGMSVWTCPGAGVSEPHTAGTA
;
A
#
# COMPACT_ATOMS: atom_id res chain seq x y z
N MET A 1 -42.23 -2.90 38.42
CA MET A 1 -41.44 -4.06 37.93
C MET A 1 -41.52 -4.23 36.42
N ARG A 2 -42.70 -4.41 35.82
CA ARG A 2 -42.86 -4.64 34.36
C ARG A 2 -42.32 -3.52 33.45
N GLN A 3 -42.48 -2.25 33.84
CA GLN A 3 -41.97 -1.09 33.09
C GLN A 3 -40.43 -0.95 33.18
N ILE A 4 -39.86 -1.27 34.35
CA ILE A 4 -38.40 -1.26 34.58
C ILE A 4 -37.74 -2.37 33.74
N MET A 5 -38.32 -3.58 33.72
CA MET A 5 -37.84 -4.67 32.86
C MET A 5 -37.87 -4.30 31.36
N LEU A 6 -38.94 -3.65 30.90
CA LEU A 6 -39.07 -3.25 29.49
C LEU A 6 -38.01 -2.21 29.09
N SER A 7 -37.76 -1.22 29.95
CA SER A 7 -36.73 -0.20 29.74
C SER A 7 -35.33 -0.80 29.75
N THR A 8 -35.03 -1.74 30.65
CA THR A 8 -33.73 -2.41 30.68
C THR A 8 -33.50 -3.23 29.40
N VAL A 9 -34.49 -3.99 28.93
CA VAL A 9 -34.38 -4.74 27.66
C VAL A 9 -34.13 -3.80 26.48
N LEU A 10 -34.85 -2.69 26.38
CA LEU A 10 -34.67 -1.70 25.31
C LEU A 10 -33.28 -1.07 25.32
N ILE A 11 -32.75 -0.70 26.49
CA ILE A 11 -31.39 -0.13 26.62
C ILE A 11 -30.34 -1.18 26.24
N THR A 12 -30.53 -2.44 26.63
CA THR A 12 -29.58 -3.52 26.33
C THR A 12 -29.56 -3.86 24.83
N VAL A 13 -30.72 -3.87 24.18
CA VAL A 13 -30.82 -4.06 22.72
C VAL A 13 -30.21 -2.88 21.97
N PHE A 14 -30.45 -1.65 22.41
CA PHE A 14 -29.87 -0.45 21.79
C PHE A 14 -28.34 -0.43 21.91
N ALA A 15 -27.79 -0.82 23.08
CA ALA A 15 -26.36 -0.91 23.30
C ALA A 15 -25.68 -2.01 22.44
N MET A 16 -26.36 -3.14 22.21
CA MET A 16 -25.86 -4.22 21.33
C MET A 16 -25.87 -3.83 19.85
N VAL A 17 -26.79 -2.97 19.41
CA VAL A 17 -26.85 -2.50 18.00
C VAL A 17 -25.76 -1.46 17.72
N THR A 18 -25.35 -0.68 18.72
CA THR A 18 -24.28 0.33 18.57
C THR A 18 -22.86 -0.22 18.55
N SER A 19 -22.65 -1.52 18.81
CA SER A 19 -21.32 -2.16 18.83
C SER A 19 -20.93 -2.85 17.52
N LEU A 20 -21.63 -2.58 16.42
CA LEU A 20 -21.12 -2.92 15.08
C LEU A 20 -19.98 -1.97 14.75
N ALA A 21 -18.79 -2.27 15.27
CA ALA A 21 -17.56 -1.70 14.77
C ALA A 21 -17.45 -2.12 13.30
N SER A 22 -17.64 -1.16 12.39
CA SER A 22 -17.29 -1.35 10.99
C SER A 22 -15.77 -1.45 10.94
N ALA A 23 -15.23 -2.67 11.05
CA ALA A 23 -13.87 -2.92 10.65
C ALA A 23 -13.81 -2.64 9.13
N ALA A 24 -12.89 -1.78 8.71
CA ALA A 24 -12.58 -1.68 7.30
C ALA A 24 -11.96 -3.02 6.90
N ASP A 25 -12.69 -3.80 6.11
CA ASP A 25 -12.15 -5.04 5.55
C ASP A 25 -11.17 -4.65 4.46
N ILE A 26 -9.87 -4.88 4.71
CA ILE A 26 -8.82 -4.58 3.73
C ILE A 26 -8.85 -5.56 2.54
N GLU A 27 -9.61 -6.64 2.65
CA GLU A 27 -9.83 -7.60 1.58
C GLU A 27 -11.01 -7.20 0.67
N ASP A 28 -11.93 -6.36 1.16
CA ASP A 28 -13.02 -5.82 0.34
C ASP A 28 -12.47 -4.81 -0.67
N GLY A 29 -12.58 -5.14 -1.97
CA GLY A 29 -11.97 -4.37 -3.05
C GLY A 29 -10.46 -4.59 -3.19
N LEU A 30 -9.87 -5.62 -2.55
CA LEU A 30 -8.46 -5.96 -2.70
C LEU A 30 -8.12 -6.23 -4.17
N TRP A 31 -7.14 -5.50 -4.70
CA TRP A 31 -6.71 -5.66 -6.08
C TRP A 31 -5.44 -6.49 -6.22
N MET A 32 -4.54 -6.36 -5.26
CA MET A 32 -3.20 -6.96 -5.27
C MET A 32 -2.71 -7.11 -3.82
N TYR A 33 -2.03 -8.22 -3.53
CA TYR A 33 -1.41 -8.47 -2.23
C TYR A 33 -0.03 -9.12 -2.40
N LEU A 34 1.01 -8.36 -2.08
CA LEU A 34 2.41 -8.79 -2.12
C LEU A 34 2.96 -8.90 -0.69
N PRO A 35 3.13 -10.10 -0.12
CA PRO A 35 3.62 -10.27 1.24
C PRO A 35 5.08 -9.84 1.42
N LEU A 36 5.91 -10.02 0.39
CA LEU A 36 7.35 -9.73 0.40
C LEU A 36 8.10 -10.35 1.58
N ASN A 37 7.65 -11.53 2.02
CA ASN A 37 8.18 -12.26 3.18
C ASN A 37 8.39 -13.75 2.89
N GLU A 38 8.39 -14.16 1.62
CA GLU A 38 8.55 -15.55 1.18
C GLU A 38 9.94 -16.09 1.50
N GLY A 39 10.96 -15.23 1.47
CA GLY A 39 12.31 -15.55 1.94
C GLY A 39 13.19 -16.36 0.99
N ALA A 40 12.65 -16.76 -0.17
CA ALA A 40 13.36 -17.43 -1.25
C ALA A 40 12.57 -17.33 -2.57
N GLY A 41 13.23 -17.65 -3.68
CA GLY A 41 12.62 -17.69 -5.01
C GLY A 41 13.03 -16.53 -5.90
N GLU A 42 12.66 -16.66 -7.17
CA GLU A 42 13.03 -15.73 -8.26
C GLU A 42 11.93 -14.71 -8.57
N LYS A 43 10.79 -14.78 -7.87
CA LYS A 43 9.65 -13.88 -8.02
C LYS A 43 8.92 -13.67 -6.70
N VAL A 44 8.11 -12.62 -6.65
CA VAL A 44 7.14 -12.37 -5.57
C VAL A 44 5.78 -12.91 -6.02
N ASN A 45 5.04 -13.55 -5.11
CA ASN A 45 3.71 -14.02 -5.46
C ASN A 45 2.67 -12.97 -5.09
N ASP A 46 1.80 -12.63 -6.04
CA ASP A 46 0.56 -11.93 -5.75
C ASP A 46 -0.47 -12.92 -5.22
N TYR A 47 -0.83 -12.79 -3.94
CA TYR A 47 -1.88 -13.57 -3.29
C TYR A 47 -3.25 -12.87 -3.36
N GLY A 48 -3.35 -11.77 -4.10
CA GLY A 48 -4.61 -11.09 -4.40
C GLY A 48 -5.45 -11.83 -5.45
N PRO A 49 -6.67 -11.35 -5.72
CA PRO A 49 -7.61 -12.03 -6.62
C PRO A 49 -7.20 -12.01 -8.10
N ASN A 50 -6.30 -11.10 -8.50
CA ASN A 50 -5.82 -10.99 -9.88
C ASN A 50 -4.59 -11.88 -10.16
N ASN A 51 -3.90 -12.34 -9.11
CA ASN A 51 -2.79 -13.29 -9.19
C ASN A 51 -1.72 -12.89 -10.23
N PHE A 52 -1.32 -11.62 -10.18
CA PHE A 52 -0.38 -11.04 -11.15
C PHE A 52 0.97 -11.76 -11.14
N ASP A 53 1.52 -11.99 -12.34
CA ASP A 53 2.91 -12.34 -12.52
C ASP A 53 3.81 -11.13 -12.20
N THR A 54 4.88 -11.40 -11.46
CA THR A 54 5.88 -10.41 -11.06
C THR A 54 7.27 -10.76 -11.63
N GLU A 55 8.08 -9.72 -11.82
CA GLU A 55 9.45 -9.81 -12.28
C GLU A 55 10.36 -9.09 -11.27
N LEU A 56 11.43 -9.75 -10.83
CA LEU A 56 12.49 -9.07 -10.08
C LEU A 56 13.43 -8.37 -11.07
N SER A 57 13.85 -7.15 -10.74
CA SER A 57 14.89 -6.42 -11.49
C SER A 57 16.23 -7.19 -11.54
N ASP A 58 17.14 -6.74 -12.40
CA ASP A 58 18.55 -7.15 -12.38
C ASP A 58 19.45 -5.92 -12.11
N PRO A 59 20.12 -5.82 -10.94
CA PRO A 59 20.19 -6.82 -9.88
C PRO A 59 18.87 -6.98 -9.12
N ALA A 60 18.62 -8.20 -8.65
CA ALA A 60 17.43 -8.52 -7.86
C ALA A 60 17.52 -7.95 -6.43
N PRO A 61 16.39 -7.57 -5.83
CA PRO A 61 16.32 -7.34 -4.38
C PRO A 61 16.60 -8.64 -3.61
N LYS A 62 16.97 -8.51 -2.33
CA LYS A 62 17.49 -9.62 -1.53
C LYS A 62 16.51 -10.07 -0.48
N TRP A 63 16.43 -11.38 -0.24
CA TRP A 63 15.75 -11.93 0.93
C TRP A 63 16.67 -11.83 2.16
N ILE A 64 16.16 -11.22 3.23
CA ILE A 64 16.86 -11.08 4.51
C ILE A 64 16.03 -11.68 5.64
N ASP A 65 16.68 -11.95 6.78
CA ASP A 65 15.96 -12.16 8.04
C ASP A 65 15.33 -10.83 8.47
N ALA A 66 14.02 -10.85 8.72
CA ALA A 66 13.33 -9.66 9.16
C ALA A 66 13.63 -9.37 10.63
N ASP A 67 13.82 -8.09 10.95
CA ASP A 67 14.04 -7.60 12.31
C ASP A 67 12.70 -7.36 13.02
N HIS A 68 11.87 -8.41 13.09
CA HIS A 68 10.58 -8.38 13.77
C HIS A 68 10.17 -9.78 14.25
N SER A 69 9.68 -9.90 15.48
CA SER A 69 9.39 -11.21 16.10
C SER A 69 8.33 -12.05 15.38
N ASN A 70 7.39 -11.42 14.67
CA ASN A 70 6.30 -12.09 13.97
C ASN A 70 6.52 -12.22 12.45
N ILE A 71 7.65 -11.76 11.93
CA ILE A 71 7.95 -11.81 10.49
C ILE A 71 9.33 -12.46 10.36
N ALA A 72 9.42 -13.61 9.69
CA ALA A 72 10.68 -14.33 9.58
C ALA A 72 11.62 -13.74 8.53
N LYS A 73 11.05 -13.30 7.41
CA LYS A 73 11.79 -12.87 6.21
C LYS A 73 11.21 -11.58 5.66
N ALA A 74 12.05 -10.78 5.02
CA ALA A 74 11.63 -9.60 4.29
C ALA A 74 12.46 -9.47 3.00
N MET A 75 11.90 -8.75 2.03
CA MET A 75 12.65 -8.30 0.86
C MET A 75 13.32 -6.95 1.13
N GLU A 76 14.64 -6.89 1.00
CA GLU A 76 15.44 -5.68 1.11
C GLU A 76 15.75 -5.10 -0.28
N PHE A 77 15.50 -3.79 -0.41
CA PHE A 77 15.78 -2.99 -1.59
C PHE A 77 17.02 -2.12 -1.36
N ASP A 78 17.79 -1.86 -2.42
CA ASP A 78 19.03 -1.08 -2.35
C ASP A 78 18.80 0.44 -2.43
N GLY A 79 17.55 0.85 -2.69
CA GLY A 79 17.15 2.25 -2.83
C GLY A 79 17.71 2.94 -4.08
N LYS A 80 18.19 2.19 -5.07
CA LYS A 80 18.85 2.72 -6.27
C LYS A 80 18.35 2.12 -7.57
N ALA A 81 18.37 0.80 -7.68
CA ALA A 81 18.20 0.12 -8.97
C ALA A 81 17.26 -1.07 -8.90
N ASN A 82 17.07 -1.68 -7.73
CA ASN A 82 16.26 -2.87 -7.62
C ASN A 82 14.78 -2.60 -7.32
N TYR A 83 13.91 -3.44 -7.86
CA TYR A 83 12.45 -3.31 -7.75
C TYR A 83 11.75 -4.64 -8.04
N VAL A 84 10.48 -4.72 -7.65
CA VAL A 84 9.53 -5.73 -8.13
C VAL A 84 8.66 -5.07 -9.19
N LYS A 85 8.65 -5.62 -10.39
CA LYS A 85 7.86 -5.10 -11.51
C LYS A 85 6.63 -5.96 -11.73
N ILE A 86 5.53 -5.28 -12.05
CA ILE A 86 4.25 -5.89 -12.40
C ILE A 86 3.72 -5.16 -13.63
N ASP A 87 3.58 -5.88 -14.74
CA ASP A 87 2.97 -5.36 -15.96
C ASP A 87 1.46 -5.66 -15.97
N MET A 88 0.70 -4.89 -15.19
CA MET A 88 -0.74 -5.10 -15.03
C MET A 88 -1.51 -4.88 -16.34
N ALA A 89 -1.04 -3.95 -17.19
CA ALA A 89 -1.66 -3.63 -18.47
C ALA A 89 -1.63 -4.82 -19.43
N THR A 90 -0.45 -5.44 -19.59
CA THR A 90 -0.31 -6.65 -20.43
C THR A 90 -1.07 -7.85 -19.84
N GLN A 91 -1.27 -7.87 -18.53
CA GLN A 91 -2.03 -8.92 -17.82
C GLN A 91 -3.56 -8.69 -17.80
N GLY A 92 -4.04 -7.57 -18.35
CA GLY A 92 -5.48 -7.33 -18.60
C GLY A 92 -6.29 -6.82 -17.41
N ASN A 93 -5.68 -6.61 -16.23
CA ASN A 93 -6.35 -6.11 -15.02
C ASN A 93 -5.68 -4.82 -14.52
N ASP A 94 -5.51 -3.85 -15.43
CA ASP A 94 -4.86 -2.58 -15.09
C ASP A 94 -5.69 -1.73 -14.11
N ILE A 95 -5.00 -0.88 -13.36
CA ILE A 95 -5.61 0.11 -12.44
C ILE A 95 -5.03 1.48 -12.69
N ASP A 96 -5.85 2.50 -12.48
CA ASP A 96 -5.40 3.88 -12.43
C ASP A 96 -6.06 4.63 -11.26
N SER A 97 -5.48 5.75 -10.86
CA SER A 97 -5.95 6.56 -9.73
C SER A 97 -7.32 7.20 -9.94
N HIS A 98 -7.90 7.07 -11.13
CA HIS A 98 -9.17 7.62 -11.55
C HIS A 98 -10.08 6.56 -12.20
N PHE A 99 -9.82 5.27 -11.97
CA PHE A 99 -10.52 4.16 -12.60
C PHE A 99 -12.05 4.23 -12.35
N ASP A 100 -12.45 4.83 -11.24
CA ASP A 100 -13.83 5.14 -10.93
C ASP A 100 -13.94 6.50 -10.20
N PRO A 101 -14.71 7.48 -10.72
CA PRO A 101 -14.83 8.81 -10.10
C PRO A 101 -15.50 8.79 -8.71
N THR A 102 -16.06 7.65 -8.31
CA THR A 102 -16.71 7.43 -7.01
C THR A 102 -15.96 6.46 -6.10
N LYS A 103 -14.88 5.83 -6.58
CA LYS A 103 -14.08 4.89 -5.77
C LYS A 103 -12.63 5.37 -5.71
N GLY A 104 -12.10 5.42 -4.49
CA GLY A 104 -10.69 5.72 -4.26
C GLY A 104 -9.82 4.47 -4.39
N LEU A 105 -8.53 4.69 -4.67
CA LEU A 105 -7.49 3.68 -4.50
C LEU A 105 -6.94 3.78 -3.08
N THR A 106 -6.76 2.64 -2.41
CA THR A 106 -6.04 2.57 -1.14
C THR A 106 -4.77 1.73 -1.35
N ILE A 107 -3.64 2.25 -0.86
CA ILE A 107 -2.37 1.54 -0.85
C ILE A 107 -1.91 1.45 0.60
N CYS A 108 -1.59 0.23 1.05
CA CYS A 108 -1.01 -0.01 2.36
C CYS A 108 0.26 -0.86 2.22
N ALA A 109 1.30 -0.52 2.98
CA ALA A 109 2.57 -1.23 2.96
C ALA A 109 3.22 -1.17 4.34
N TRP A 110 3.84 -2.27 4.74
CA TRP A 110 4.76 -2.31 5.88
C TRP A 110 6.17 -2.11 5.35
N VAL A 111 6.82 -1.04 5.77
CA VAL A 111 8.17 -0.66 5.31
C VAL A 111 9.02 -0.29 6.50
N LYS A 112 10.28 -0.73 6.48
CA LYS A 112 11.34 -0.27 7.40
C LYS A 112 12.36 0.53 6.58
N PRO A 113 12.28 1.87 6.54
CA PRO A 113 13.30 2.68 5.88
C PRO A 113 14.65 2.47 6.57
N LEU A 114 15.67 2.05 5.82
CA LEU A 114 17.03 1.87 6.35
C LEU A 114 17.81 3.18 6.35
N ASN A 115 17.61 4.00 5.31
CA ASN A 115 18.15 5.34 5.14
C ASN A 115 17.19 6.14 4.24
N VAL A 116 17.31 7.47 4.27
CA VAL A 116 16.58 8.40 3.40
C VAL A 116 17.55 9.47 2.88
N GLY A 117 17.17 10.23 1.85
CA GLY A 117 18.06 11.23 1.23
C GLY A 117 19.30 10.64 0.57
N THR A 118 19.23 9.39 0.09
CA THR A 118 20.36 8.66 -0.51
C THR A 118 20.41 8.74 -2.04
N ASP A 119 19.38 9.31 -2.67
CA ASP A 119 19.31 9.46 -4.11
C ASP A 119 20.10 10.67 -4.63
N ALA A 120 20.30 10.71 -5.95
CA ALA A 120 20.98 11.80 -6.64
C ALA A 120 20.03 12.61 -7.56
N HIS A 121 18.71 12.35 -7.50
CA HIS A 121 17.73 12.96 -8.41
C HIS A 121 17.14 14.26 -7.87
N GLY A 122 17.57 14.72 -6.69
CA GLY A 122 17.24 16.04 -6.14
C GLY A 122 15.78 16.19 -5.73
N GLN A 123 15.08 15.09 -5.53
CA GLN A 123 13.75 15.06 -4.93
C GLN A 123 13.90 14.58 -3.50
N THR A 124 13.11 15.15 -2.58
CA THR A 124 13.18 14.79 -1.16
C THR A 124 12.30 13.59 -0.80
N ARG A 125 12.06 12.70 -1.77
CA ARG A 125 11.09 11.59 -1.68
C ARG A 125 11.45 10.43 -2.60
N GLN A 126 11.19 9.21 -2.14
CA GLN A 126 11.52 7.97 -2.84
C GLN A 126 10.29 7.02 -2.87
N PRO A 127 9.93 6.47 -4.04
CA PRO A 127 8.73 5.66 -4.18
C PRO A 127 8.88 4.30 -3.48
N ILE A 128 7.85 3.92 -2.73
CA ILE A 128 7.66 2.57 -2.18
C ILE A 128 6.83 1.74 -3.17
N VAL A 129 5.72 2.33 -3.65
CA VAL A 129 4.86 1.79 -4.70
C VAL A 129 4.60 2.90 -5.69
N MET A 130 4.71 2.62 -6.98
CA MET A 130 4.37 3.61 -8.01
C MET A 130 3.80 2.94 -9.26
N LYS A 131 2.91 3.66 -9.93
CA LYS A 131 2.51 3.43 -11.31
C LYS A 131 2.58 4.77 -12.02
N GLY A 132 3.21 4.79 -13.19
CA GLY A 132 3.25 5.99 -14.02
C GLY A 132 3.93 5.75 -15.36
N GLY A 133 3.82 6.75 -16.23
CA GLY A 133 4.29 6.71 -17.60
C GLY A 133 3.84 7.96 -18.35
N ALA A 134 4.57 8.31 -19.41
CA ALA A 134 4.24 9.50 -20.19
C ALA A 134 2.78 9.47 -20.69
N ASN A 135 2.01 10.51 -20.37
CA ASN A 135 0.59 10.64 -20.67
C ASN A 135 -0.31 9.58 -20.01
N GLN A 136 0.03 9.13 -18.81
CA GLN A 136 -0.80 8.22 -18.02
C GLN A 136 -1.33 8.90 -16.77
N TRP A 137 -2.34 8.28 -16.17
CA TRP A 137 -2.73 8.53 -14.80
C TRP A 137 -1.72 7.86 -13.89
N GLU A 138 -1.21 8.60 -12.91
CA GLU A 138 -0.08 8.14 -12.10
C GLU A 138 -0.44 8.23 -10.61
N PHE A 139 0.15 7.34 -9.84
CA PHE A 139 0.12 7.41 -8.39
C PHE A 139 1.42 6.87 -7.81
N ALA A 140 1.79 7.37 -6.65
CA ALA A 140 2.91 6.83 -5.90
C ALA A 140 2.70 6.99 -4.40
N LEU A 141 3.05 5.96 -3.65
CA LEU A 141 3.28 6.01 -2.20
C LEU A 141 4.75 6.26 -1.96
N TYR A 142 5.08 7.25 -1.13
CA TYR A 142 6.43 7.74 -0.90
C TYR A 142 6.85 7.63 0.56
N VAL A 143 8.16 7.46 0.75
CA VAL A 143 8.87 7.93 1.94
C VAL A 143 9.61 9.22 1.60
N TYR A 144 9.68 10.15 2.54
CA TYR A 144 10.37 11.43 2.40
C TYR A 144 11.70 11.41 3.16
N ASP A 145 12.59 12.37 2.85
CA ASP A 145 13.90 12.53 3.48
C ASP A 145 13.85 12.82 4.98
N ASP A 146 12.69 13.19 5.50
CA ASP A 146 12.43 13.36 6.94
C ASP A 146 11.80 12.11 7.59
N PHE A 147 11.77 10.97 6.88
CA PHE A 147 11.01 9.76 7.24
C PHE A 147 9.49 9.95 7.27
N GLY A 148 8.99 11.09 6.78
CA GLY A 148 7.58 11.29 6.51
C GLY A 148 7.07 10.33 5.44
N VAL A 149 5.77 10.07 5.46
CA VAL A 149 5.09 9.32 4.39
C VAL A 149 4.14 10.24 3.67
N GLY A 150 4.00 10.03 2.38
CA GLY A 150 3.04 10.77 1.58
C GLY A 150 2.63 10.01 0.34
N MET A 151 1.66 10.56 -0.35
CA MET A 151 1.15 10.00 -1.59
C MET A 151 1.08 11.12 -2.61
N SER A 152 1.34 10.80 -3.87
CA SER A 152 1.03 11.69 -4.97
C SER A 152 0.09 11.02 -5.95
N VAL A 153 -0.83 11.81 -6.50
CA VAL A 153 -1.75 11.42 -7.56
C VAL A 153 -1.65 12.46 -8.68
N TRP A 154 -1.49 11.99 -9.91
CA TRP A 154 -1.38 12.84 -11.10
C TRP A 154 -2.50 12.55 -12.11
N THR A 155 -2.94 13.62 -12.78
CA THR A 155 -3.82 13.52 -13.94
C THR A 155 -3.06 13.20 -15.20
N CYS A 156 -3.71 12.63 -16.22
CA CYS A 156 -3.22 12.70 -17.59
C CYS A 156 -3.38 14.16 -18.09
N PRO A 157 -2.32 14.91 -18.46
CA PRO A 157 -1.05 14.42 -19.05
C PRO A 157 0.20 14.39 -18.14
N GLY A 158 0.05 14.47 -16.83
CA GLY A 158 1.12 14.37 -15.82
C GLY A 158 1.09 15.48 -14.76
N ALA A 159 -0.02 16.23 -14.64
CA ALA A 159 -0.13 17.32 -13.67
C ALA A 159 -0.58 16.78 -12.30
N GLY A 160 0.16 17.11 -11.24
CA GLY A 160 -0.15 16.70 -9.87
C GLY A 160 -1.48 17.28 -9.40
N VAL A 161 -2.30 16.46 -8.75
CA VAL A 161 -3.63 16.84 -8.25
C VAL A 161 -3.66 16.85 -6.72
N SER A 162 -3.00 15.88 -6.09
CA SER A 162 -2.97 15.75 -4.64
C SER A 162 -1.63 15.18 -4.22
N GLU A 163 -0.96 15.84 -3.27
CA GLU A 163 0.31 15.39 -2.69
C GLU A 163 0.29 15.49 -1.15
N PRO A 164 -0.63 14.80 -0.44
CA PRO A 164 -0.65 14.80 1.01
C PRO A 164 0.62 14.14 1.57
N HIS A 165 1.20 14.75 2.60
CA HIS A 165 2.31 14.19 3.36
C HIS A 165 2.13 14.47 4.85
N THR A 166 2.59 13.55 5.68
CA THR A 166 2.77 13.79 7.12
C THR A 166 4.22 14.17 7.37
N ALA A 167 4.45 15.06 8.34
CA ALA A 167 5.81 15.33 8.81
C ALA A 167 6.41 14.06 9.43
N GLY A 168 7.73 13.91 9.30
CA GLY A 168 8.51 12.88 9.97
C GLY A 168 8.23 12.78 11.48
N THR A 169 8.17 11.56 12.01
CA THR A 169 8.02 11.28 13.45
C THR A 169 9.22 10.53 14.04
N ALA A 170 10.33 10.46 13.29
CA ALA A 170 11.56 9.79 13.70
C ALA A 170 12.19 10.42 14.96
#